data_AF-A0A8R7R4H4-F1
#
_entry.id   AF-A0A8R7R4H4-F1
#
_cell.length_a   1.000
_cell.length_b   1.000
_cell.length_c   1.000
_cell.angle_alpha   90.00
_cell.angle_beta   90.00
_cell.angle_gamma   90.00
#
_symmetry.space_group_name_H-M   'P 1'
#
loop_
_entity.id
_entity.type
_entity.pdbx_description
1 polymer ?
#
loop_
_entity_poly.entity_id
_entity_poly.type
_entity_poly.pdbx_seq_one_letter_code
_entity_poly.pdbx_strand_id
1 'polypeptide(L)'
;MGMEYEPAPGQKKPAAGGRAALKLLLALLLVGLAMRLLADRCASRLLPPPAPKEEAAELAVTAPPAQEADGGDGVPVTPNGAGRCDLFHGEWVHDSTGPAYTNATCRFIETPQNCMSNGRPDDGYLYWKWKPYGCDVPRFESKTFLEDMRGKHWALVGDSILRNHVQSLLCLLSKVEDPTEVYHDKTYQSRRWHFPSHNFTLSLVWAPFLVKAEIFEDENGVSSAEPRLTFDVLDATWVSQWASFDYVIISTGQWFFKKAVYLEHGAVIGCHFCQDKSLKEVSIDYSFRRGLREAFRFITASPHRPVVFYRTWSPSHFEGGEWFSGGRCDRKAPFKPREAGDRALDNLMWRVERAEFAKAAADDGGAGRLRLLDTYEMSLQRPDAHAGPYRTYQPFAKGGGVAAGKVQNDCLHWCLPGPIEAWNDIIMRMLAED
;
A
#
# COMPACT_ATOMS: atom_id res chain seq x y z
N MET A 1 -16.08 62.35 -74.40
CA MET A 1 -17.09 62.06 -75.44
C MET A 1 -16.38 61.34 -76.56
N GLY A 2 -16.81 60.20 -77.07
CA GLY A 2 -17.99 59.39 -76.85
C GLY A 2 -17.69 58.01 -77.46
N MET A 3 -18.46 57.03 -77.02
CA MET A 3 -18.34 55.59 -77.25
C MET A 3 -18.16 55.18 -78.71
N GLU A 4 -17.55 54.01 -78.93
CA GLU A 4 -18.20 52.99 -79.75
C GLU A 4 -17.56 51.58 -79.66
N TYR A 5 -18.42 50.59 -79.94
CA TYR A 5 -18.20 49.19 -80.32
C TYR A 5 -18.25 48.05 -79.28
N GLU A 6 -19.25 47.20 -79.50
CA GLU A 6 -19.14 45.73 -79.62
C GLU A 6 -19.60 45.35 -81.06
N PRO A 7 -19.46 44.11 -81.60
CA PRO A 7 -18.73 42.91 -81.11
C PRO A 7 -17.98 42.07 -82.22
N ALA A 8 -17.13 41.12 -81.75
CA ALA A 8 -16.78 39.75 -82.24
C ALA A 8 -16.32 39.47 -83.72
N PRO A 9 -15.80 38.27 -84.13
CA PRO A 9 -15.38 37.06 -83.39
C PRO A 9 -14.01 36.41 -83.80
N GLY A 10 -13.47 35.55 -82.91
CA GLY A 10 -13.09 34.16 -83.22
C GLY A 10 -11.66 33.79 -83.68
N GLN A 11 -10.94 33.02 -82.86
CA GLN A 11 -10.06 31.91 -83.32
C GLN A 11 -9.84 30.86 -82.19
N LYS A 12 -10.02 29.57 -82.53
CA LYS A 12 -9.88 28.39 -81.64
C LYS A 12 -8.41 27.98 -81.46
N LYS A 13 -8.04 27.51 -80.25
CA LYS A 13 -6.74 26.86 -79.94
C LYS A 13 -6.93 25.36 -79.61
N PRO A 14 -5.92 24.50 -79.87
CA PRO A 14 -6.03 23.05 -79.71
C PRO A 14 -5.77 22.56 -78.28
N ALA A 15 -6.27 21.35 -78.00
CA ALA A 15 -6.29 20.69 -76.70
C ALA A 15 -4.89 20.17 -76.25
N ALA A 16 -4.45 20.62 -75.08
CA ALA A 16 -3.24 20.14 -74.40
C ALA A 16 -3.58 19.64 -72.98
N GLY A 17 -4.51 18.69 -72.86
CA GLY A 17 -4.98 18.18 -71.55
C GLY A 17 -4.52 16.77 -71.16
N GLY A 18 -4.22 15.90 -72.14
CA GLY A 18 -4.06 14.46 -71.87
C GLY A 18 -2.76 14.02 -71.19
N ARG A 19 -1.62 14.66 -71.51
CA ARG A 19 -0.31 14.24 -70.99
C ARG A 19 -0.03 14.67 -69.54
N ALA A 20 -0.62 15.77 -69.08
CA ALA A 20 -0.46 16.23 -67.70
C ALA A 20 -1.33 15.43 -66.73
N ALA A 21 -2.58 15.14 -67.12
CA ALA A 21 -3.50 14.31 -66.35
C ALA A 21 -2.97 12.87 -66.17
N LEU A 22 -2.38 12.28 -67.22
CA LEU A 22 -1.81 10.93 -67.14
C LEU A 22 -0.59 10.86 -66.21
N LYS A 23 0.25 11.90 -66.18
CA LYS A 23 1.41 11.99 -65.26
C LYS A 23 0.95 12.14 -63.80
N LEU A 24 -0.12 12.89 -63.55
CA LEU A 24 -0.66 13.08 -62.21
C LEU A 24 -1.31 11.79 -61.68
N LEU A 25 -2.05 11.08 -62.53
CA LEU A 25 -2.63 9.77 -62.19
C LEU A 25 -1.56 8.72 -61.89
N LEU A 26 -0.46 8.69 -62.66
CA LEU A 26 0.64 7.76 -62.42
C LEU A 26 1.38 8.07 -61.11
N ALA A 27 1.56 9.36 -60.79
CA ALA A 27 2.17 9.78 -59.53
C ALA A 27 1.31 9.40 -58.31
N LEU A 28 -0.01 9.60 -58.40
CA LEU A 28 -0.93 9.21 -57.32
C LEU A 28 -0.98 7.68 -57.14
N LEU A 29 -0.92 6.90 -58.22
CA LEU A 29 -0.82 5.45 -58.16
C LEU A 29 0.49 4.97 -57.50
N LEU A 30 1.62 5.60 -57.84
CA LEU A 30 2.92 5.25 -57.24
C LEU A 30 2.99 5.61 -55.74
N VAL A 31 2.43 6.75 -55.35
CA VAL A 31 2.31 7.13 -53.93
C VAL A 31 1.37 6.18 -53.19
N GLY A 32 0.23 5.80 -53.79
CA GLY A 32 -0.68 4.81 -53.23
C GLY A 32 -0.05 3.43 -53.05
N LEU A 33 0.77 3.00 -54.01
CA LEU A 33 1.50 1.72 -53.94
C LEU A 33 2.60 1.76 -52.86
N ALA A 34 3.32 2.88 -52.74
CA ALA A 34 4.32 3.09 -51.69
C ALA A 34 3.70 3.11 -50.29
N MET A 35 2.54 3.77 -50.13
CA MET A 35 1.79 3.79 -48.87
C MET A 35 1.26 2.40 -48.48
N ARG A 36 0.81 1.59 -49.46
CA ARG A 36 0.43 0.18 -49.20
C ARG A 36 1.62 -0.68 -48.79
N LEU A 37 2.76 -0.55 -49.46
CA LEU A 37 3.98 -1.28 -49.10
C LEU A 37 4.53 -0.89 -47.71
N LEU A 38 4.37 0.39 -47.32
CA LEU A 38 4.70 0.86 -45.97
C LEU A 38 3.69 0.37 -44.93
N ALA A 39 2.40 0.35 -45.24
CA ALA A 39 1.35 -0.19 -44.37
C ALA A 39 1.52 -1.70 -44.14
N ASP A 40 1.85 -2.48 -45.17
CA ASP A 40 2.10 -3.92 -45.06
C ASP A 40 3.37 -4.22 -44.24
N ARG A 41 4.41 -3.37 -44.35
CA ARG A 41 5.63 -3.45 -43.51
C ARG A 41 5.38 -3.04 -42.06
N CYS A 42 4.37 -2.22 -41.79
CA CYS A 42 3.98 -1.82 -40.44
C CYS A 42 3.06 -2.88 -39.80
N ALA A 43 2.13 -3.45 -40.57
CA ALA A 43 1.26 -4.54 -40.13
C ALA A 43 2.06 -5.80 -39.76
N SER A 44 3.15 -6.10 -40.48
CA SER A 44 4.05 -7.22 -40.16
C SER A 44 4.98 -6.97 -38.95
N ARG A 45 5.06 -5.73 -38.42
CA ARG A 45 5.79 -5.39 -37.18
C ARG A 45 4.88 -5.18 -35.97
N LEU A 46 3.57 -5.10 -36.17
CA LEU A 46 2.56 -4.88 -35.11
C LEU A 46 1.76 -6.15 -34.75
N LEU A 47 1.99 -7.26 -35.45
CA LEU A 47 1.46 -8.56 -35.05
C LEU A 47 2.42 -9.19 -34.02
N PRO A 48 1.95 -9.53 -32.80
CA PRO A 48 2.73 -10.37 -31.90
C PRO A 48 2.96 -11.74 -32.58
N PRO A 49 4.10 -12.41 -32.32
CA PRO A 49 4.28 -13.77 -32.80
C PRO A 49 3.13 -14.65 -32.27
N PRO A 50 2.67 -15.67 -33.03
CA PRO A 50 1.71 -16.62 -32.52
C PRO A 50 2.28 -17.26 -31.25
N ALA A 51 1.48 -17.31 -30.19
CA ALA A 51 1.84 -18.00 -28.96
C ALA A 51 2.30 -19.43 -29.29
N PRO A 52 3.35 -19.95 -28.62
CA PRO A 52 3.67 -21.37 -28.72
C PRO A 52 2.41 -22.16 -28.39
N LYS A 53 2.09 -23.17 -29.19
CA LYS A 53 1.09 -24.16 -28.82
C LYS A 53 1.58 -24.78 -27.51
N GLU A 54 0.91 -24.48 -26.40
CA GLU A 54 0.97 -25.31 -25.20
C GLU A 54 0.42 -26.69 -25.60
N GLU A 55 1.36 -27.57 -25.96
CA GLU A 55 1.15 -28.98 -25.85
C GLU A 55 0.99 -29.24 -24.35
N ALA A 56 -0.25 -29.41 -23.91
CA ALA A 56 -0.58 -29.86 -22.58
C ALA A 56 0.04 -31.25 -22.40
N ALA A 57 1.28 -31.29 -21.93
CA ALA A 57 1.83 -32.47 -21.32
C ALA A 57 1.04 -32.68 -20.03
N GLU A 58 0.09 -33.61 -20.06
CA GLU A 58 -0.43 -34.25 -18.85
C GLU A 58 0.76 -34.77 -18.04
N LEU A 59 1.17 -34.00 -17.04
CA LEU A 59 1.87 -34.53 -15.89
C LEU A 59 0.81 -35.30 -15.09
N ALA A 60 0.61 -36.56 -15.49
CA ALA A 60 -0.06 -37.56 -14.69
C ALA A 60 0.75 -37.76 -13.40
N VAL A 61 0.46 -36.94 -12.39
CA VAL A 61 0.83 -37.24 -11.01
C VAL A 61 -0.23 -38.21 -10.51
N THR A 62 0.07 -39.50 -10.67
CA THR A 62 -0.65 -40.56 -9.97
C THR A 62 -0.47 -40.35 -8.46
N ALA A 63 -1.52 -39.84 -7.82
CA ALA A 63 -1.63 -39.84 -6.37
C ALA A 63 -1.65 -41.31 -5.89
N PRO A 64 -0.81 -41.72 -4.92
CA PRO A 64 -1.01 -42.97 -4.21
C PRO A 64 -2.32 -42.88 -3.40
N PRO A 65 -3.00 -44.01 -3.17
CA PRO A 65 -4.29 -44.03 -2.49
C PRO A 65 -4.15 -43.47 -1.07
N ALA A 66 -5.11 -42.63 -0.70
CA ALA A 66 -5.28 -42.11 0.65
C ALA A 66 -5.34 -43.28 1.65
N GLN A 67 -4.28 -43.42 2.43
CA GLN A 67 -4.32 -44.13 3.70
C GLN A 67 -4.49 -43.08 4.79
N GLU A 68 -5.56 -43.26 5.57
CA GLU A 68 -5.81 -42.54 6.81
C GLU A 68 -4.55 -42.63 7.70
N ALA A 69 -3.92 -41.48 7.95
CA ALA A 69 -2.89 -41.33 8.96
C ALA A 69 -3.25 -40.10 9.79
N ASP A 70 -3.84 -40.42 10.94
CA ASP A 70 -3.80 -39.67 12.18
C ASP A 70 -2.37 -39.12 12.47
N GLY A 71 -2.26 -37.90 12.99
CA GLY A 71 -0.98 -37.32 13.42
C GLY A 71 -0.74 -35.89 12.95
N GLY A 72 -0.86 -34.94 13.87
CA GLY A 72 -0.85 -33.51 13.61
C GLY A 72 0.52 -32.85 13.45
N ASP A 73 0.48 -31.67 12.86
CA ASP A 73 1.47 -30.60 13.01
C ASP A 73 0.72 -29.25 12.95
N GLY A 74 -0.21 -29.09 13.89
CA GLY A 74 -0.63 -27.77 14.33
C GLY A 74 0.50 -27.23 15.19
N VAL A 75 1.08 -26.09 14.82
CA VAL A 75 1.84 -25.28 15.78
C VAL A 75 0.94 -25.11 17.00
N PRO A 76 1.36 -25.51 18.22
CA PRO A 76 0.49 -25.45 19.38
C PRO A 76 0.09 -24.00 19.60
N VAL A 77 -1.19 -23.70 19.39
CA VAL A 77 -1.85 -22.61 20.11
C VAL A 77 -1.81 -23.08 21.55
N THR A 78 -0.80 -22.62 22.30
CA THR A 78 -0.85 -22.75 23.74
C THR A 78 -2.13 -22.03 24.18
N PRO A 79 -3.09 -22.72 24.81
CA PRO A 79 -4.14 -22.04 25.52
C PRO A 79 -3.44 -21.36 26.70
N ASN A 80 -3.04 -20.11 26.51
CA ASN A 80 -2.74 -19.27 27.66
C ASN A 80 -3.99 -19.30 28.54
N GLY A 81 -3.78 -19.61 29.82
CA GLY A 81 -4.78 -20.13 30.74
C GLY A 81 -6.11 -19.39 30.74
N ALA A 82 -7.15 -20.10 31.17
CA ALA A 82 -8.47 -19.56 31.47
C ALA A 82 -8.37 -18.16 32.11
N GLY A 83 -8.73 -17.11 31.36
CA GLY A 83 -8.87 -15.75 31.90
C GLY A 83 -8.37 -14.57 31.05
N ARG A 84 -7.65 -14.73 29.93
CA ARG A 84 -7.18 -13.58 29.12
C ARG A 84 -7.81 -13.56 27.72
N CYS A 85 -8.41 -12.43 27.36
CA CYS A 85 -9.06 -12.24 26.06
C CYS A 85 -8.02 -12.13 24.94
N ASP A 86 -8.21 -12.88 23.86
CA ASP A 86 -7.49 -12.65 22.61
C ASP A 86 -8.13 -11.48 21.86
N LEU A 87 -7.48 -10.32 21.87
CA LEU A 87 -7.97 -9.10 21.24
C LEU A 87 -7.94 -9.14 19.70
N PHE A 88 -7.22 -10.11 19.12
CA PHE A 88 -6.89 -10.13 17.70
C PHE A 88 -7.69 -11.18 16.91
N HIS A 89 -8.44 -12.03 17.61
CA HIS A 89 -9.31 -13.05 17.01
C HIS A 89 -10.79 -12.72 17.26
N GLY A 90 -11.54 -12.49 16.19
CA GLY A 90 -12.88 -11.91 16.29
C GLY A 90 -13.59 -11.70 14.96
N GLU A 91 -14.63 -10.87 15.01
CA GLU A 91 -15.45 -10.51 13.85
C GLU A 91 -15.76 -9.01 13.83
N TRP A 92 -16.10 -8.51 12.64
CA TRP A 92 -16.68 -7.18 12.51
C TRP A 92 -18.19 -7.25 12.69
N VAL A 93 -18.70 -6.47 13.65
CA VAL A 93 -20.14 -6.31 13.88
C VAL A 93 -20.60 -4.93 13.43
N HIS A 94 -21.82 -4.84 12.91
CA HIS A 94 -22.39 -3.57 12.53
C HIS A 94 -22.58 -2.68 13.76
N ASP A 95 -22.15 -1.42 13.67
CA ASP A 95 -22.24 -0.42 14.73
C ASP A 95 -22.88 0.86 14.20
N SER A 96 -24.14 1.09 14.59
CA SER A 96 -24.93 2.24 14.16
C SER A 96 -24.47 3.56 14.78
N THR A 97 -23.55 3.55 15.74
CA THR A 97 -22.98 4.79 16.31
C THR A 97 -22.02 5.49 15.33
N GLY A 98 -21.52 4.78 14.31
CA GLY A 98 -20.71 5.34 13.24
C GLY A 98 -19.24 5.61 13.64
N PRO A 99 -18.49 6.33 12.78
CA PRO A 99 -17.08 6.59 12.99
C PRO A 99 -16.88 7.64 14.09
N ALA A 100 -15.71 7.65 14.73
CA ALA A 100 -15.45 8.56 15.82
C ALA A 100 -15.26 10.01 15.32
N TYR A 101 -14.83 10.19 14.09
CA TYR A 101 -14.60 11.48 13.43
C TYR A 101 -15.02 11.38 11.96
N THR A 102 -15.15 12.52 11.28
CA THR A 102 -15.40 12.60 9.84
C THR A 102 -14.41 13.54 9.17
N ASN A 103 -14.47 13.66 7.84
CA ASN A 103 -13.74 14.67 7.10
C ASN A 103 -14.07 16.12 7.53
N ALA A 104 -15.26 16.37 8.07
CA ALA A 104 -15.64 17.69 8.55
C ALA A 104 -15.06 18.01 9.94
N THR A 105 -14.80 16.99 10.77
CA THR A 105 -14.31 17.18 12.15
C THR A 105 -12.81 16.95 12.31
N CYS A 106 -12.13 16.41 11.30
CA CYS A 106 -10.70 16.17 11.34
C CYS A 106 -9.96 16.69 10.10
N ARG A 107 -9.03 17.63 10.33
CA ARG A 107 -8.16 18.21 9.29
C ARG A 107 -6.93 17.37 8.94
N PHE A 108 -6.65 16.32 9.72
CA PHE A 108 -5.45 15.49 9.56
C PHE A 108 -5.63 14.38 8.52
N ILE A 109 -6.83 14.19 7.98
CA ILE A 109 -7.07 13.22 6.92
C ILE A 109 -6.55 13.77 5.59
N GLU A 110 -5.44 13.20 5.13
CA GLU A 110 -4.83 13.57 3.86
C GLU A 110 -5.67 13.09 2.68
N THR A 111 -5.60 13.80 1.55
CA THR A 111 -6.39 13.52 0.35
C THR A 111 -6.40 12.03 -0.04
N PRO A 112 -5.28 11.29 -0.09
CA PRO A 112 -5.30 9.88 -0.50
C PRO A 112 -6.14 8.95 0.39
N GLN A 113 -6.37 9.33 1.65
CA GLN A 113 -7.18 8.57 2.62
C GLN A 113 -8.59 9.16 2.82
N ASN A 114 -8.85 10.38 2.33
CA ASN A 114 -10.09 11.13 2.54
C ASN A 114 -11.20 10.74 1.55
N CYS A 115 -11.64 9.49 1.59
CA CYS A 115 -12.62 8.93 0.65
C CYS A 115 -13.93 9.72 0.60
N MET A 116 -14.40 10.21 1.76
CA MET A 116 -15.62 11.03 1.86
C MET A 116 -15.47 12.32 1.04
N SER A 117 -14.38 13.08 1.25
CA SER A 117 -14.15 14.33 0.50
C SER A 117 -13.86 14.06 -0.98
N ASN A 118 -13.27 12.92 -1.29
CA ASN A 118 -12.98 12.52 -2.66
C ASN A 118 -14.21 12.04 -3.45
N GLY A 119 -15.39 12.05 -2.83
CA GLY A 119 -16.65 11.76 -3.52
C GLY A 119 -17.02 10.27 -3.54
N ARG A 120 -16.50 9.47 -2.61
CA ARG A 120 -16.95 8.08 -2.43
C ARG A 120 -18.44 8.09 -2.06
N PRO A 121 -19.32 7.42 -2.83
CA PRO A 121 -20.77 7.51 -2.64
C PRO A 121 -21.30 6.56 -1.57
N ASP A 122 -20.64 5.43 -1.33
CA ASP A 122 -21.02 4.47 -0.29
C ASP A 122 -20.31 4.80 1.03
N ASP A 123 -21.04 4.71 2.14
CA ASP A 123 -20.58 5.00 3.50
C ASP A 123 -20.71 3.82 4.47
N GLY A 124 -21.28 2.69 4.03
CA GLY A 124 -21.52 1.50 4.86
C GLY A 124 -20.26 0.94 5.53
N TYR A 125 -19.08 1.17 4.96
CA TYR A 125 -17.79 0.77 5.54
C TYR A 125 -17.46 1.47 6.87
N LEU A 126 -18.13 2.58 7.19
CA LEU A 126 -17.93 3.37 8.40
C LEU A 126 -18.63 2.80 9.64
N TYR A 127 -19.60 1.91 9.45
CA TYR A 127 -20.51 1.44 10.51
C TYR A 127 -20.16 0.03 10.97
N TRP A 128 -18.87 -0.23 11.18
CA TRP A 128 -18.34 -1.51 11.63
C TRP A 128 -17.44 -1.32 12.84
N LYS A 129 -17.61 -2.20 13.83
CA LYS A 129 -16.78 -2.27 15.03
C LYS A 129 -16.15 -3.66 15.14
N TRP A 130 -14.86 -3.72 15.47
CA TRP A 130 -14.18 -4.98 15.77
C TRP A 130 -14.65 -5.52 17.12
N LYS A 131 -15.03 -6.80 17.15
CA LYS A 131 -15.46 -7.51 18.36
C LYS A 131 -14.70 -8.82 18.49
N PRO A 132 -13.73 -8.90 19.42
CA PRO A 132 -13.13 -10.18 19.79
C PRO A 132 -14.18 -11.18 20.31
N TYR A 133 -13.99 -12.47 20.07
CA TYR A 133 -14.97 -13.48 20.50
C TYR A 133 -15.05 -13.64 22.02
N GLY A 134 -13.96 -13.33 22.74
CA GLY A 134 -13.85 -13.55 24.19
C GLY A 134 -14.08 -12.32 25.07
N CYS A 135 -14.19 -11.11 24.50
CA CYS A 135 -14.38 -9.89 25.27
C CYS A 135 -14.84 -8.70 24.41
N ASP A 136 -15.17 -7.60 25.08
CA ASP A 136 -15.44 -6.32 24.45
C ASP A 136 -14.21 -5.41 24.46
N VAL A 137 -13.98 -4.73 23.34
CA VAL A 137 -13.01 -3.64 23.22
C VAL A 137 -13.79 -2.31 23.28
N PRO A 138 -13.52 -1.46 24.29
CA PRO A 138 -14.10 -0.12 24.33
C PRO A 138 -13.52 0.74 23.20
N ARG A 139 -14.29 1.75 22.77
CA ARG A 139 -13.77 2.75 21.82
C ARG A 139 -12.66 3.56 22.47
N PHE A 140 -11.75 4.06 21.65
CA PHE A 140 -10.64 4.91 22.06
C PHE A 140 -11.12 6.12 22.84
N GLU A 141 -10.57 6.31 24.04
CA GLU A 141 -10.89 7.44 24.91
C GLU A 141 -9.75 8.46 24.86
N SER A 142 -9.94 9.49 24.04
CA SER A 142 -8.88 10.44 23.69
C SER A 142 -8.33 11.21 24.88
N LYS A 143 -9.17 11.54 25.86
CA LYS A 143 -8.74 12.32 27.02
C LYS A 143 -7.83 11.48 27.91
N THR A 144 -8.26 10.25 28.22
CA THR A 144 -7.49 9.30 29.02
C THR A 144 -6.14 9.02 28.35
N PHE A 145 -6.13 8.76 27.03
CA PHE A 145 -4.86 8.56 26.32
C PHE A 145 -3.91 9.76 26.44
N LEU A 146 -4.39 10.99 26.24
CA LEU A 146 -3.53 12.17 26.34
C LEU A 146 -3.02 12.41 27.77
N GLU A 147 -3.84 12.12 28.79
CA GLU A 147 -3.39 12.18 30.18
C GLU A 147 -2.33 11.12 30.49
N ASP A 148 -2.52 9.89 30.03
CA ASP A 148 -1.56 8.79 30.21
C ASP A 148 -0.25 9.03 29.44
N MET A 149 -0.31 9.80 28.35
CA MET A 149 0.84 10.16 27.51
C MET A 149 1.44 11.53 27.85
N ARG A 150 1.02 12.15 28.94
CA ARG A 150 1.53 13.46 29.39
C ARG A 150 3.04 13.41 29.59
N GLY A 151 3.74 14.35 28.95
CA GLY A 151 5.20 14.46 29.02
C GLY A 151 5.97 13.39 28.24
N LYS A 152 5.30 12.56 27.42
CA LYS A 152 5.91 11.44 26.70
C LYS A 152 6.08 11.70 25.21
N HIS A 153 6.89 10.87 24.56
CA HIS A 153 7.08 10.84 23.11
C HIS A 153 6.67 9.50 22.52
N TRP A 154 5.63 9.50 21.69
CA TRP A 154 5.17 8.34 20.92
C TRP A 154 5.60 8.45 19.45
N ALA A 155 6.26 7.42 18.92
CA ALA A 155 6.68 7.36 17.52
C ALA A 155 5.99 6.23 16.75
N LEU A 156 5.62 6.50 15.50
CA LEU A 156 5.21 5.51 14.51
C LEU A 156 6.32 5.41 13.46
N VAL A 157 7.01 4.28 13.38
CA VAL A 157 8.22 4.07 12.56
C VAL A 157 7.95 3.03 11.49
N GLY A 158 7.99 3.41 10.21
CA GLY A 158 7.71 2.47 9.13
C GLY A 158 7.28 3.11 7.82
N ASP A 159 6.26 2.54 7.19
CA ASP A 159 5.80 2.87 5.85
C ASP A 159 4.49 3.70 5.82
N SER A 160 3.88 3.79 4.64
CA SER A 160 2.67 4.59 4.40
C SER A 160 1.44 4.07 5.12
N ILE A 161 1.41 2.81 5.57
CA ILE A 161 0.32 2.32 6.41
C ILE A 161 0.41 2.91 7.82
N LEU A 162 1.61 3.17 8.36
CA LEU A 162 1.74 3.93 9.61
C LEU A 162 1.44 5.41 9.44
N ARG A 163 1.62 5.98 8.24
CA ARG A 163 1.04 7.30 7.93
C ARG A 163 -0.49 7.26 8.02
N ASN A 164 -1.12 6.21 7.49
CA ASN A 164 -2.56 5.97 7.66
C ASN A 164 -2.95 5.90 9.16
N HIS A 165 -2.14 5.22 9.97
CA HIS A 165 -2.34 5.05 11.41
C HIS A 165 -2.21 6.38 12.18
N VAL A 166 -1.14 7.15 11.96
CA VAL A 166 -0.93 8.42 12.67
C VAL A 166 -2.02 9.43 12.35
N GLN A 167 -2.53 9.47 11.11
CA GLN A 167 -3.64 10.34 10.74
C GLN A 167 -4.91 10.00 11.53
N SER A 168 -5.23 8.71 11.67
CA SER A 168 -6.37 8.25 12.47
C SER A 168 -6.21 8.63 13.95
N LEU A 169 -5.02 8.39 14.51
CA LEU A 169 -4.74 8.74 15.90
C LEU A 169 -4.83 10.27 16.13
N LEU A 170 -4.26 11.08 15.24
CA LEU A 170 -4.37 12.54 15.29
C LEU A 170 -5.84 13.00 15.28
N CYS A 171 -6.69 12.40 14.44
CA CYS A 171 -8.12 12.70 14.41
C CYS A 171 -8.86 12.35 15.71
N LEU A 172 -8.44 11.29 16.39
CA LEU A 172 -9.00 10.93 17.70
C LEU A 172 -8.55 11.94 18.76
N LEU A 173 -7.26 12.27 18.80
CA LEU A 173 -6.67 13.16 19.82
C LEU A 173 -7.09 14.62 19.65
N SER A 174 -7.29 15.07 18.40
CA SER A 174 -7.67 16.47 18.09
C SER A 174 -9.04 16.87 18.63
N LYS A 175 -9.84 15.91 19.10
CA LYS A 175 -11.10 16.19 19.80
C LYS A 175 -10.90 16.78 21.19
N VAL A 176 -9.72 16.58 21.78
CA VAL A 176 -9.37 17.06 23.12
C VAL A 176 -8.40 18.22 23.01
N GLU A 177 -7.37 18.09 22.17
CA GLU A 177 -6.39 19.15 21.93
C GLU A 177 -5.90 19.12 20.48
N ASP A 178 -5.97 20.25 19.77
CA ASP A 178 -5.42 20.36 18.43
C ASP A 178 -3.89 20.47 18.51
N PRO A 179 -3.13 19.55 17.88
CA PRO A 179 -1.68 19.59 17.95
C PRO A 179 -1.07 20.62 16.99
N THR A 180 0.11 21.11 17.37
CA THR A 180 0.97 21.91 16.50
C THR A 180 1.97 21.01 15.79
N GLU A 181 2.04 21.07 14.47
CA GLU A 181 3.14 20.45 13.73
C GLU A 181 4.43 21.26 13.96
N VAL A 182 5.44 20.61 14.55
CA VAL A 182 6.71 21.24 14.94
C VAL A 182 7.87 20.82 14.05
N TYR A 183 7.69 19.79 13.23
CA TYR A 183 8.69 19.33 12.27
C TYR A 183 8.04 18.53 11.14
N HIS A 184 8.60 18.69 9.95
CA HIS A 184 8.46 17.75 8.86
C HIS A 184 9.79 17.70 8.06
N ASP A 185 10.08 16.58 7.41
CA ASP A 185 11.14 16.53 6.41
C ASP A 185 10.69 17.20 5.10
N LYS A 186 11.60 17.31 4.12
CA LYS A 186 11.31 18.01 2.85
C LYS A 186 10.12 17.41 2.10
N THR A 187 9.91 16.10 2.23
CA THR A 187 8.90 15.32 1.51
C THR A 187 7.64 15.06 2.34
N TYR A 188 7.56 15.59 3.57
CA TYR A 188 6.48 15.35 4.54
C TYR A 188 6.23 13.87 4.85
N GLN A 189 7.24 13.02 4.64
CA GLN A 189 7.16 11.59 4.96
C GLN A 189 7.40 11.35 6.45
N SER A 190 8.35 12.08 7.04
CA SER A 190 8.54 12.17 8.49
C SER A 190 7.96 13.47 9.01
N ARG A 191 7.16 13.39 10.09
CA ARG A 191 6.44 14.54 10.67
C ARG A 191 6.37 14.41 12.18
N ARG A 192 6.29 15.53 12.90
CA ARG A 192 6.16 15.58 14.35
C ARG A 192 5.16 16.61 14.77
N TRP A 193 4.30 16.20 15.69
CA TRP A 193 3.26 17.00 16.30
C TRP A 193 3.48 17.09 17.81
N HIS A 194 3.20 18.26 18.36
CA HIS A 194 3.26 18.51 19.79
C HIS A 194 1.89 18.95 20.29
N PHE A 195 1.47 18.40 21.42
CA PHE A 195 0.24 18.71 22.15
C PHE A 195 0.64 19.54 23.40
N PRO A 196 0.62 20.88 23.32
CA PRO A 196 1.25 21.73 24.34
C PRO A 196 0.70 21.55 25.76
N SER A 197 -0.61 21.36 25.90
CA SER A 197 -1.30 21.23 27.20
C SER A 197 -0.98 19.91 27.88
N HIS A 198 -0.66 18.87 27.11
CA HIS A 198 -0.23 17.57 27.63
C HIS A 198 1.29 17.39 27.61
N ASN A 199 2.05 18.34 27.04
CA ASN A 199 3.47 18.17 26.75
C ASN A 199 3.76 16.82 26.06
N PHE A 200 2.84 16.38 25.20
CA PHE A 200 2.90 15.09 24.53
C PHE A 200 3.43 15.30 23.10
N THR A 201 4.35 14.43 22.66
CA THR A 201 4.90 14.47 21.30
C THR A 201 4.51 13.21 20.54
N LEU A 202 3.96 13.39 19.35
CA LEU A 202 3.64 12.31 18.41
C LEU A 202 4.51 12.47 17.16
N SER A 203 5.19 11.41 16.73
CA SER A 203 6.02 11.43 15.51
C SER A 203 5.64 10.32 14.56
N LEU A 204 5.65 10.65 13.26
CA LEU A 204 5.75 9.69 12.17
C LEU A 204 7.18 9.74 11.65
N VAL A 205 7.85 8.60 11.58
CA VAL A 205 9.22 8.48 11.08
C VAL A 205 9.23 7.53 9.89
N TRP A 206 9.59 8.07 8.73
CA TRP A 206 9.63 7.31 7.49
C TRP A 206 10.84 6.38 7.46
N ALA A 207 10.58 5.08 7.49
CA ALA A 207 11.58 4.02 7.41
C ALA A 207 10.94 2.77 6.80
N PRO A 208 10.53 2.78 5.52
CA PRO A 208 9.64 1.77 4.95
C PRO A 208 10.24 0.36 4.95
N PHE A 209 11.56 0.21 5.03
CA PHE A 209 12.26 -1.07 5.12
C PHE A 209 12.90 -1.33 6.49
N LEU A 210 12.87 -0.36 7.41
CA LEU A 210 13.59 -0.29 8.69
C LEU A 210 15.13 -0.35 8.61
N VAL A 211 15.68 -1.04 7.61
CA VAL A 211 17.09 -1.03 7.24
C VAL A 211 17.42 0.13 6.31
N LYS A 212 18.70 0.47 6.19
CA LYS A 212 19.19 1.52 5.29
C LYS A 212 18.71 1.22 3.88
N ALA A 213 17.97 2.17 3.32
CA ALA A 213 17.47 2.10 1.95
C ALA A 213 17.79 3.38 1.19
N GLU A 214 18.41 3.25 0.03
CA GLU A 214 18.50 4.33 -0.95
C GLU A 214 17.29 4.20 -1.89
N ILE A 215 16.39 5.17 -1.82
CA ILE A 215 15.13 5.19 -2.59
C ILE A 215 15.25 6.27 -3.67
N PHE A 216 15.01 5.89 -4.92
CA PHE A 216 15.19 6.74 -6.10
C PHE A 216 13.85 7.11 -6.75
N GLU A 217 12.85 7.39 -5.91
CA GLU A 217 11.47 7.70 -6.30
C GLU A 217 11.17 9.18 -6.07
N ASP A 218 10.54 9.84 -7.05
CA ASP A 218 10.08 11.23 -6.91
C ASP A 218 8.76 11.34 -6.13
N GLU A 219 8.29 12.56 -5.89
CA GLU A 219 7.04 12.83 -5.16
C GLU A 219 5.79 12.26 -5.83
N ASN A 220 5.85 11.98 -7.14
CA ASN A 220 4.76 11.38 -7.92
C ASN A 220 4.83 9.84 -7.95
N GLY A 221 5.81 9.25 -7.27
CA GLY A 221 5.99 7.80 -7.26
C GLY A 221 6.78 7.26 -8.47
N VAL A 222 7.43 8.13 -9.25
CA VAL A 222 8.19 7.72 -10.43
C VAL A 222 9.60 7.34 -10.00
N SER A 223 9.95 6.05 -10.14
CA SER A 223 11.28 5.53 -9.82
C SER A 223 12.26 5.78 -10.98
N SER A 224 13.43 6.33 -10.66
CA SER A 224 14.56 6.48 -11.60
C SER A 224 15.58 5.33 -11.54
N ALA A 225 15.54 4.53 -10.46
CA ALA A 225 16.29 3.29 -10.28
C ALA A 225 15.62 2.40 -9.22
N GLU A 226 16.03 1.12 -9.16
CA GLU A 226 15.58 0.22 -8.09
C GLU A 226 16.15 0.66 -6.73
N PRO A 227 15.33 0.65 -5.66
CA PRO A 227 15.82 0.81 -4.30
C PRO A 227 17.00 -0.11 -3.98
N ARG A 228 17.95 0.41 -3.20
CA ARG A 228 19.11 -0.37 -2.71
C ARG A 228 19.03 -0.50 -1.20
N LEU A 229 18.90 -1.72 -0.70
CA LEU A 229 18.80 -1.99 0.74
C LEU A 229 20.11 -2.59 1.24
N THR A 230 20.69 -2.03 2.29
CA THR A 230 21.85 -2.60 3.00
C THR A 230 21.35 -3.25 4.30
N PHE A 231 21.23 -4.58 4.33
CA PHE A 231 20.57 -5.26 5.44
C PHE A 231 21.29 -5.13 6.78
N ASP A 232 22.62 -5.17 6.79
CA ASP A 232 23.45 -5.07 8.00
C ASP A 232 23.54 -3.65 8.60
N VAL A 233 22.85 -2.68 8.01
CA VAL A 233 22.80 -1.29 8.48
C VAL A 233 21.36 -0.85 8.65
N LEU A 234 21.00 -0.38 9.84
CA LEU A 234 19.65 0.16 10.09
C LEU A 234 19.49 1.57 9.51
N ASP A 235 18.25 1.95 9.21
CA ASP A 235 17.96 3.31 8.77
C ASP A 235 18.21 4.32 9.90
N ALA A 236 19.13 5.26 9.66
CA ALA A 236 19.56 6.23 10.65
C ALA A 236 18.43 7.19 11.08
N THR A 237 17.40 7.36 10.25
CA THR A 237 16.29 8.30 10.50
C THR A 237 15.56 7.95 11.80
N TRP A 238 15.29 6.67 12.05
CA TRP A 238 14.62 6.25 13.29
C TRP A 238 15.60 5.87 14.40
N VAL A 239 16.73 5.23 14.06
CA VAL A 239 17.72 4.80 15.05
C VAL A 239 18.29 5.97 15.83
N SER A 240 18.60 7.09 15.15
CA SER A 240 19.14 8.29 15.80
C SER A 240 18.18 8.95 16.80
N GLN A 241 16.87 8.69 16.66
CA GLN A 241 15.83 9.22 17.52
C GLN A 241 15.40 8.23 18.62
N TRP A 242 15.84 6.97 18.55
CA TRP A 242 15.38 5.87 19.40
C TRP A 242 15.40 6.21 20.89
N ALA A 243 16.49 6.82 21.36
CA ALA A 243 16.69 7.17 22.77
C ALA A 243 15.70 8.22 23.30
N SER A 244 14.94 8.90 22.42
CA SER A 244 13.95 9.91 22.81
C SER A 244 12.53 9.36 22.95
N PHE A 245 12.25 8.15 22.48
CA PHE A 245 10.90 7.61 22.44
C PHE A 245 10.54 6.93 23.76
N ASP A 246 9.32 7.14 24.26
CA ASP A 246 8.77 6.37 25.38
C ASP A 246 7.92 5.19 24.86
N TYR A 247 7.21 5.43 23.75
CA TYR A 247 6.37 4.46 23.07
C TYR A 247 6.68 4.44 21.56
N VAL A 248 6.67 3.25 20.97
CA VAL A 248 6.91 3.07 19.53
C VAL A 248 5.88 2.10 18.95
N ILE A 249 5.25 2.46 17.84
CA ILE A 249 4.62 1.50 16.94
C ILE A 249 5.55 1.34 15.74
N ILE A 250 6.06 0.13 15.52
CA ILE A 250 6.98 -0.17 14.42
C ILE A 250 6.37 -1.23 13.50
N SER A 251 6.54 -1.04 12.19
CA SER A 251 6.07 -2.01 11.20
C SER A 251 6.72 -1.77 9.83
N THR A 252 6.67 -2.77 8.97
CA THR A 252 7.13 -2.70 7.58
C THR A 252 6.47 -3.83 6.79
N GLY A 253 6.50 -3.78 5.46
CA GLY A 253 6.00 -4.90 4.67
C GLY A 253 5.87 -4.60 3.19
N GLN A 254 4.90 -3.77 2.82
CA GLN A 254 4.45 -3.59 1.44
C GLN A 254 5.59 -3.16 0.48
N TRP A 255 6.57 -2.43 0.99
CA TRP A 255 7.72 -1.99 0.21
C TRP A 255 8.66 -3.12 -0.23
N PHE A 256 8.67 -4.28 0.46
CA PHE A 256 9.48 -5.44 0.09
C PHE A 256 9.04 -6.11 -1.21
N PHE A 257 7.84 -5.80 -1.73
CA PHE A 257 7.40 -6.24 -3.06
C PHE A 257 7.95 -5.40 -4.21
N LYS A 258 8.57 -4.24 -3.93
CA LYS A 258 9.23 -3.46 -4.99
C LYS A 258 10.46 -4.22 -5.48
N LYS A 259 10.77 -4.05 -6.78
CA LYS A 259 12.09 -4.43 -7.30
C LYS A 259 13.17 -3.76 -6.46
N ALA A 260 14.17 -4.49 -6.01
CA ALA A 260 15.20 -3.94 -5.14
C ALA A 260 16.52 -4.70 -5.29
N VAL A 261 17.63 -3.98 -5.16
CA VAL A 261 18.97 -4.56 -5.07
C VAL A 261 19.36 -4.67 -3.61
N TYR A 262 19.88 -5.83 -3.21
CA TYR A 262 20.22 -6.14 -1.83
C TYR A 262 21.72 -6.17 -1.62
N LEU A 263 22.15 -5.52 -0.55
CA LEU A 263 23.54 -5.43 -0.13
C LEU A 263 23.70 -5.97 1.30
N GLU A 264 24.86 -6.58 1.54
CA GLU A 264 25.31 -6.96 2.87
C GLU A 264 26.83 -6.72 2.98
N HIS A 265 27.27 -6.06 4.05
CA HIS A 265 28.67 -5.65 4.27
C HIS A 265 29.27 -4.89 3.07
N GLY A 266 28.45 -4.07 2.40
CA GLY A 266 28.83 -3.28 1.23
C GLY A 266 28.89 -4.06 -0.10
N ALA A 267 28.66 -5.38 -0.11
CA ALA A 267 28.64 -6.19 -1.32
C ALA A 267 27.21 -6.48 -1.79
N VAL A 268 26.99 -6.52 -3.11
CA VAL A 268 25.69 -6.93 -3.68
C VAL A 268 25.52 -8.43 -3.51
N ILE A 269 24.46 -8.85 -2.82
CA ILE A 269 24.16 -10.27 -2.57
C ILE A 269 23.10 -10.84 -3.52
N GLY A 270 22.39 -9.95 -4.22
CA GLY A 270 21.35 -10.31 -5.18
C GLY A 270 20.31 -9.19 -5.31
N CYS A 271 19.15 -9.53 -5.86
CA CYS A 271 18.07 -8.58 -6.06
C CYS A 271 16.72 -9.30 -6.12
N HIS A 272 15.63 -8.55 -5.99
CA HIS A 272 14.28 -9.04 -6.25
C HIS A 272 13.76 -8.51 -7.58
N PHE A 273 13.35 -9.41 -8.46
CA PHE A 273 12.66 -9.13 -9.71
C PHE A 273 13.42 -8.21 -10.69
N CYS A 274 14.75 -8.30 -10.72
CA CYS A 274 15.64 -7.64 -11.69
C CYS A 274 16.25 -8.67 -12.66
N GLN A 275 15.36 -9.32 -13.41
CA GLN A 275 15.69 -10.31 -14.44
C GLN A 275 16.54 -9.73 -15.59
N ASP A 276 16.51 -8.42 -15.76
CA ASP A 276 17.31 -7.65 -16.71
C ASP A 276 18.74 -7.40 -16.22
N LYS A 277 19.03 -7.70 -14.95
CA LYS A 277 20.35 -7.60 -14.36
C LYS A 277 20.88 -9.02 -14.17
N SER A 278 22.16 -9.25 -14.45
CA SER A 278 22.85 -10.52 -14.15
C SER A 278 23.10 -10.70 -12.64
N LEU A 279 22.08 -10.48 -11.81
CA LEU A 279 22.09 -10.58 -10.37
C LEU A 279 21.25 -11.80 -9.94
N LYS A 280 21.66 -12.42 -8.84
CA LYS A 280 20.95 -13.56 -8.24
C LYS A 280 19.60 -13.09 -7.69
N GLU A 281 18.52 -13.80 -8.02
CA GLU A 281 17.21 -13.58 -7.40
C GLU A 281 17.25 -13.95 -5.90
N VAL A 282 16.70 -13.07 -5.07
CA VAL A 282 16.56 -13.24 -3.64
C VAL A 282 15.08 -13.18 -3.30
N SER A 283 14.59 -14.20 -2.59
CA SER A 283 13.18 -14.31 -2.27
C SER A 283 12.72 -13.22 -1.29
N ILE A 284 11.44 -12.88 -1.38
CA ILE A 284 10.79 -11.92 -0.47
C ILE A 284 10.82 -12.43 0.98
N ASP A 285 10.63 -13.74 1.21
CA ASP A 285 10.78 -14.34 2.55
C ASP A 285 12.15 -14.03 3.13
N TYR A 286 13.24 -14.24 2.36
CA TYR A 286 14.58 -13.94 2.84
C TYR A 286 14.75 -12.44 3.13
N SER A 287 14.43 -11.56 2.19
CA SER A 287 14.68 -10.12 2.33
C SER A 287 13.86 -9.53 3.48
N PHE A 288 12.58 -9.88 3.57
CA PHE A 288 11.69 -9.42 4.63
C PHE A 288 12.13 -9.92 6.01
N ARG A 289 12.39 -11.23 6.13
CA ARG A 289 12.89 -11.82 7.38
C ARG A 289 14.21 -11.20 7.82
N ARG A 290 15.13 -10.97 6.88
CA ARG A 290 16.44 -10.37 7.14
C ARG A 290 16.29 -8.95 7.70
N GLY A 291 15.45 -8.12 7.10
CA GLY A 291 15.18 -6.75 7.57
C GLY A 291 14.56 -6.71 8.97
N LEU A 292 13.54 -7.55 9.22
CA LEU A 292 12.91 -7.66 10.53
C LEU A 292 13.89 -8.13 11.61
N ARG A 293 14.73 -9.12 11.30
CA ARG A 293 15.73 -9.64 12.24
C ARG A 293 16.68 -8.55 12.73
N GLU A 294 17.11 -7.66 11.83
CA GLU A 294 18.02 -6.57 12.19
C GLU A 294 17.34 -5.51 13.05
N ALA A 295 16.11 -5.13 12.68
CA ALA A 295 15.32 -4.20 13.48
C ALA A 295 15.09 -4.75 14.90
N PHE A 296 14.65 -6.01 15.02
CA PHE A 296 14.41 -6.63 16.31
C PHE A 296 15.68 -6.82 17.13
N ARG A 297 16.80 -7.23 16.51
CA ARG A 297 18.10 -7.33 17.20
C ARG A 297 18.50 -6.00 17.83
N PHE A 298 18.30 -4.88 17.14
CA PHE A 298 18.54 -3.57 17.71
C PHE A 298 17.56 -3.25 18.85
N ILE A 299 16.26 -3.50 18.66
CA ILE A 299 15.24 -3.22 19.68
C ILE A 299 15.52 -3.99 20.98
N THR A 300 15.92 -5.25 20.90
CA THR A 300 16.20 -6.10 22.06
C THR A 300 17.53 -5.78 22.72
N ALA A 301 18.56 -5.40 21.94
CA ALA A 301 19.88 -5.05 22.46
C ALA A 301 20.05 -3.57 22.88
N SER A 302 19.11 -2.69 22.53
CA SER A 302 19.24 -1.26 22.80
C SER A 302 19.25 -0.96 24.30
N PRO A 303 20.18 -0.11 24.79
CA PRO A 303 20.19 0.33 26.19
C PRO A 303 18.92 1.06 26.60
N HIS A 304 18.33 1.83 25.67
CA HIS A 304 17.06 2.50 25.88
C HIS A 304 15.90 1.59 25.49
N ARG A 305 14.96 1.37 26.41
CA ARG A 305 13.91 0.36 26.28
C ARG A 305 12.50 0.97 26.36
N PRO A 306 12.00 1.58 25.26
CA PRO A 306 10.61 2.03 25.20
C PRO A 306 9.65 0.84 25.18
N VAL A 307 8.36 1.11 25.39
CA VAL A 307 7.29 0.17 25.05
C VAL A 307 7.14 0.16 23.53
N VAL A 308 7.23 -1.02 22.92
CA VAL A 308 7.22 -1.22 21.47
C VAL A 308 6.05 -2.10 21.08
N PHE A 309 5.15 -1.57 20.26
CA PHE A 309 4.14 -2.32 19.55
C PHE A 309 4.65 -2.66 18.16
N TYR A 310 4.81 -3.95 17.86
CA TYR A 310 5.03 -4.40 16.49
C TYR A 310 3.67 -4.62 15.83
N ARG A 311 3.30 -3.78 14.85
CA ARG A 311 2.05 -3.95 14.08
C ARG A 311 2.31 -4.91 12.94
N THR A 312 1.53 -6.00 12.87
CA THR A 312 1.64 -6.99 11.81
C THR A 312 1.10 -6.49 10.47
N TRP A 313 1.19 -7.37 9.48
CA TRP A 313 0.84 -7.21 8.09
C TRP A 313 -0.55 -6.58 7.90
N SER A 314 -0.57 -5.51 7.10
CA SER A 314 -1.82 -4.94 6.57
C SER A 314 -2.01 -5.48 5.15
N PRO A 315 -3.01 -6.35 4.92
CA PRO A 315 -3.25 -6.92 3.61
C PRO A 315 -3.77 -5.89 2.61
N SER A 316 -3.54 -6.19 1.34
CA SER A 316 -4.21 -5.51 0.22
C SER A 316 -5.37 -6.37 -0.29
N HIS A 317 -6.33 -5.75 -0.97
CA HIS A 317 -7.53 -6.42 -1.49
C HIS A 317 -7.74 -6.19 -2.99
N PHE A 318 -6.66 -6.33 -3.77
CA PHE A 318 -6.78 -6.28 -5.23
C PHE A 318 -7.50 -7.53 -5.77
N GLU A 319 -8.47 -7.32 -6.64
CA GLU A 319 -9.24 -8.35 -7.35
C GLU A 319 -9.22 -8.08 -8.85
N GLY A 320 -9.18 -9.15 -9.64
CA GLY A 320 -9.19 -9.07 -11.11
C GLY A 320 -7.89 -8.51 -11.71
N GLY A 321 -6.83 -8.44 -10.93
CA GLY A 321 -5.52 -7.92 -11.32
C GLY A 321 -4.75 -7.41 -10.10
N GLU A 322 -3.53 -6.95 -10.31
CA GLU A 322 -2.66 -6.31 -9.31
C GLU A 322 -2.77 -4.78 -9.42
N TRP A 323 -2.11 -4.06 -8.51
CA TRP A 323 -2.08 -2.59 -8.50
C TRP A 323 -1.64 -1.95 -9.82
N PHE A 324 -0.82 -2.64 -10.62
CA PHE A 324 -0.32 -2.18 -11.92
C PHE A 324 -1.02 -2.81 -13.13
N SER A 325 -1.86 -3.83 -12.94
CA SER A 325 -2.51 -4.59 -14.02
C SER A 325 -4.04 -4.47 -14.02
N GLY A 326 -4.57 -3.43 -13.40
CA GLY A 326 -6.00 -3.10 -13.41
C GLY A 326 -6.80 -3.73 -12.27
N GLY A 327 -6.14 -4.19 -11.20
CA GLY A 327 -6.78 -4.68 -9.99
C GLY A 327 -7.68 -3.62 -9.33
N ARG A 328 -8.76 -4.10 -8.69
CA ARG A 328 -9.79 -3.26 -8.05
C ARG A 328 -10.20 -3.82 -6.68
N CYS A 329 -10.90 -3.03 -5.89
CA CYS A 329 -11.41 -3.39 -4.56
C CYS A 329 -12.83 -2.84 -4.43
N ASP A 330 -13.75 -3.42 -5.20
CA ASP A 330 -15.10 -2.88 -5.36
C ASP A 330 -16.07 -3.36 -4.26
N ARG A 331 -15.63 -4.26 -3.38
CA ARG A 331 -16.47 -4.80 -2.30
C ARG A 331 -16.98 -3.67 -1.40
N LYS A 332 -18.19 -3.86 -0.87
CA LYS A 332 -18.95 -2.86 -0.08
C LYS A 332 -19.32 -3.36 1.32
N ALA A 333 -18.88 -4.56 1.66
CA ALA A 333 -19.08 -5.18 2.96
C ALA A 333 -17.83 -5.99 3.35
N PRO A 334 -17.61 -6.24 4.65
CA PRO A 334 -16.60 -7.16 5.13
C PRO A 334 -16.73 -8.54 4.51
N PHE A 335 -15.64 -9.30 4.51
CA PHE A 335 -15.68 -10.71 4.14
C PHE A 335 -16.54 -11.51 5.11
N LYS A 336 -17.32 -12.42 4.55
CA LYS A 336 -17.90 -13.53 5.31
C LYS A 336 -16.81 -14.55 5.66
N PRO A 337 -17.06 -15.42 6.66
CA PRO A 337 -16.14 -16.52 6.97
C PRO A 337 -15.74 -17.30 5.71
N ARG A 338 -14.42 -17.47 5.52
CA ARG A 338 -13.79 -18.17 4.36
C ARG A 338 -13.92 -17.46 3.01
N GLU A 339 -14.53 -16.28 2.92
CA GLU A 339 -14.68 -15.54 1.65
C GLU A 339 -13.36 -14.94 1.15
N ALA A 340 -12.39 -14.72 2.05
CA ALA A 340 -11.10 -14.13 1.69
C ALA A 340 -10.28 -14.97 0.68
N GLY A 341 -10.58 -16.27 0.54
CA GLY A 341 -9.91 -17.16 -0.40
C GLY A 341 -8.46 -17.51 -0.02
N ASP A 342 -7.67 -17.97 -1.00
CA ASP A 342 -6.24 -18.22 -0.81
C ASP A 342 -5.47 -16.90 -0.76
N ARG A 343 -4.68 -16.75 0.31
CA ARG A 343 -3.89 -15.56 0.64
C ARG A 343 -2.44 -15.93 0.89
N ALA A 344 -1.87 -16.79 0.04
CA ALA A 344 -0.56 -17.38 0.23
C ALA A 344 0.56 -16.36 0.54
N LEU A 345 0.60 -15.23 -0.20
CA LEU A 345 1.59 -14.17 0.03
C LEU A 345 1.34 -13.40 1.33
N ASP A 346 0.11 -12.95 1.60
CA ASP A 346 -0.21 -12.27 2.86
C ASP A 346 0.08 -13.18 4.08
N ASN A 347 -0.30 -14.46 3.97
CA ASN A 347 -0.04 -15.49 4.99
C ASN A 347 1.46 -15.78 5.15
N LEU A 348 2.26 -15.68 4.09
CA LEU A 348 3.71 -15.79 4.20
C LEU A 348 4.27 -14.62 5.00
N MET A 349 3.91 -13.39 4.65
CA MET A 349 4.41 -12.18 5.31
C MET A 349 4.03 -12.18 6.79
N TRP A 350 2.75 -12.39 7.10
CA TRP A 350 2.26 -12.46 8.48
C TRP A 350 2.97 -13.55 9.31
N ARG A 351 3.22 -14.74 8.75
CA ARG A 351 3.97 -15.80 9.44
C ARG A 351 5.43 -15.42 9.69
N VAL A 352 6.09 -14.75 8.74
CA VAL A 352 7.46 -14.27 8.91
C VAL A 352 7.55 -13.29 10.06
N GLU A 353 6.64 -12.32 10.12
CA GLU A 353 6.59 -11.33 11.20
C GLU A 353 6.41 -11.96 12.56
N ARG A 354 5.41 -12.84 12.70
CA ARG A 354 5.14 -13.53 13.97
C ARG A 354 6.32 -14.39 14.40
N ALA A 355 6.99 -15.05 13.45
CA ALA A 355 8.15 -15.88 13.74
C ALA A 355 9.37 -15.06 14.22
N GLU A 356 9.69 -13.93 13.58
CA GLU A 356 10.81 -13.08 14.03
C GLU A 356 10.45 -12.30 15.31
N PHE A 357 9.19 -11.86 15.46
CA PHE A 357 8.70 -11.27 16.70
C PHE A 357 8.80 -12.23 17.88
N ALA A 358 8.37 -13.49 17.72
CA ALA A 358 8.43 -14.48 18.80
C ALA A 358 9.86 -14.72 19.30
N LYS A 359 10.84 -14.75 18.39
CA LYS A 359 12.27 -14.81 18.75
C LYS A 359 12.69 -13.57 19.54
N ALA A 360 12.36 -12.38 19.03
CA ALA A 360 12.69 -11.13 19.69
C ALA A 360 12.06 -11.00 21.09
N ALA A 361 10.80 -11.41 21.24
CA ALA A 361 10.09 -11.39 22.51
C ALA A 361 10.69 -12.37 23.53
N ALA A 362 11.18 -13.53 23.09
CA ALA A 362 11.92 -14.45 23.94
C ALA A 362 13.26 -13.85 24.40
N ASP A 363 13.99 -13.20 23.49
CA ASP A 363 15.26 -12.53 23.79
C ASP A 363 15.07 -11.29 24.70
N ASP A 364 13.89 -10.69 24.71
CA ASP A 364 13.58 -9.50 25.50
C ASP A 364 13.47 -9.75 27.02
N GLY A 365 13.51 -11.03 27.43
CA GLY A 365 13.55 -11.41 28.84
C GLY A 365 12.23 -11.20 29.59
N GLY A 366 11.10 -11.13 28.89
CA GLY A 366 9.77 -11.15 29.49
C GLY A 366 9.33 -9.85 30.17
N ALA A 367 9.98 -8.72 29.89
CA ALA A 367 9.63 -7.42 30.48
C ALA A 367 8.29 -6.82 29.98
N GLY A 368 7.56 -7.49 29.08
CA GLY A 368 6.25 -7.05 28.57
C GLY A 368 6.27 -5.78 27.71
N ARG A 369 7.46 -5.24 27.42
CA ARG A 369 7.62 -4.01 26.64
C ARG A 369 7.47 -4.21 25.14
N LEU A 370 7.83 -5.39 24.62
CA LEU A 370 7.64 -5.73 23.21
C LEU A 370 6.30 -6.46 23.05
N ARG A 371 5.35 -5.80 22.41
CA ARG A 371 3.96 -6.22 22.28
C ARG A 371 3.59 -6.45 20.83
N LEU A 372 2.91 -7.56 20.56
CA LEU A 372 2.38 -7.84 19.24
C LEU A 372 1.04 -7.14 19.10
N LEU A 373 0.94 -6.24 18.13
CA LEU A 373 -0.32 -5.65 17.67
C LEU A 373 -0.72 -6.41 16.40
N ASP A 374 -1.38 -7.56 16.56
CA ASP A 374 -1.70 -8.46 15.45
C ASP A 374 -2.97 -8.02 14.70
N THR A 375 -2.81 -7.06 13.79
CA THR A 375 -3.91 -6.47 13.02
C THR A 375 -4.29 -7.25 11.78
N TYR A 376 -3.64 -8.39 11.49
CA TYR A 376 -3.80 -9.08 10.21
C TYR A 376 -5.23 -9.60 10.00
N GLU A 377 -5.77 -10.35 10.96
CA GLU A 377 -7.09 -10.98 10.82
C GLU A 377 -8.20 -9.93 10.65
N MET A 378 -8.25 -8.94 11.55
CA MET A 378 -9.26 -7.88 11.46
C MET A 378 -9.15 -7.07 10.17
N SER A 379 -7.95 -6.85 9.64
CA SER A 379 -7.75 -6.07 8.43
C SER A 379 -8.08 -6.90 7.18
N LEU A 380 -7.77 -8.20 7.19
CA LEU A 380 -8.12 -9.12 6.12
C LEU A 380 -9.62 -9.17 5.90
N GLN A 381 -10.43 -9.05 6.96
CA GLN A 381 -11.88 -9.07 6.85
C GLN A 381 -12.48 -7.82 6.19
N ARG A 382 -11.69 -6.78 5.84
CA ARG A 382 -12.20 -5.44 5.45
C ARG A 382 -11.90 -5.02 4.01
N PRO A 383 -12.19 -5.82 2.98
CA PRO A 383 -11.97 -5.42 1.59
C PRO A 383 -12.77 -4.17 1.20
N ASP A 384 -13.83 -3.85 1.95
CA ASP A 384 -14.74 -2.73 1.72
C ASP A 384 -14.15 -1.36 2.07
N ALA A 385 -13.11 -1.29 2.88
CA ALA A 385 -12.67 -0.03 3.48
C ALA A 385 -11.43 0.61 2.83
N HIS A 386 -10.96 0.07 1.70
CA HIS A 386 -9.86 0.67 0.95
C HIS A 386 -10.28 1.94 0.22
N ALA A 387 -9.31 2.82 -0.06
CA ALA A 387 -9.57 4.05 -0.81
C ALA A 387 -10.07 3.79 -2.24
N GLY A 388 -9.58 2.70 -2.86
CA GLY A 388 -9.93 2.32 -4.21
C GLY A 388 -9.70 3.48 -5.19
N PRO A 389 -10.68 3.81 -6.06
CA PRO A 389 -10.53 4.93 -6.98
C PRO A 389 -10.59 6.29 -6.27
N TYR A 390 -11.13 6.34 -5.04
CA TYR A 390 -11.32 7.55 -4.26
C TYR A 390 -10.07 7.92 -3.44
N ARG A 391 -8.88 7.54 -3.91
CA ARG A 391 -7.60 8.14 -3.47
C ARG A 391 -7.42 9.56 -4.00
N THR A 392 -8.10 9.89 -5.10
CA THR A 392 -8.01 11.19 -5.76
C THR A 392 -9.37 11.86 -5.71
N TYR A 393 -9.40 13.19 -5.63
CA TYR A 393 -10.63 13.96 -5.57
C TYR A 393 -11.49 13.77 -6.83
N GLN A 394 -12.74 13.32 -6.65
CA GLN A 394 -13.76 13.19 -7.69
C GLN A 394 -13.25 12.45 -8.94
N PRO A 395 -12.78 11.19 -8.78
CA PRO A 395 -11.99 10.49 -9.81
C PRO A 395 -12.75 10.21 -11.10
N PHE A 396 -14.09 10.27 -11.06
CA PHE A 396 -14.98 10.03 -12.19
C PHE A 396 -15.63 11.30 -12.75
N ALA A 397 -15.37 12.47 -12.18
CA ALA A 397 -15.98 13.73 -12.63
C ALA A 397 -15.32 14.25 -13.91
N LYS A 398 -16.12 14.78 -14.84
CA LYS A 398 -15.61 15.51 -16.01
C LYS A 398 -14.86 16.76 -15.54
N GLY A 399 -13.54 16.83 -15.81
CA GLY A 399 -12.68 17.90 -15.35
C GLY A 399 -12.04 17.69 -13.97
N GLY A 400 -12.26 16.54 -13.32
CA GLY A 400 -11.67 16.16 -12.02
C GLY A 400 -10.17 15.83 -12.05
N GLY A 401 -9.42 16.35 -13.02
CA GLY A 401 -7.96 16.17 -13.12
C GLY A 401 -7.47 14.79 -13.58
N VAL A 402 -8.30 13.73 -13.52
CA VAL A 402 -7.95 12.38 -14.00
C VAL A 402 -8.74 12.06 -15.27
N ALA A 403 -8.05 11.70 -16.35
CA ALA A 403 -8.71 11.25 -17.57
C ALA A 403 -9.45 9.93 -17.33
N ALA A 404 -10.67 9.82 -17.87
CA ALA A 404 -11.43 8.57 -17.84
C ALA A 404 -10.57 7.42 -18.41
N GLY A 405 -10.37 6.34 -17.63
CA GLY A 405 -9.49 5.22 -17.97
C GLY A 405 -8.08 5.27 -17.34
N LYS A 406 -7.72 6.34 -16.61
CA LYS A 406 -6.47 6.44 -15.83
C LYS A 406 -6.69 6.45 -14.31
N VAL A 407 -7.90 6.13 -13.86
CA VAL A 407 -8.23 6.10 -12.43
C VAL A 407 -7.48 4.93 -11.78
N GLN A 408 -6.50 5.27 -10.96
CA GLN A 408 -5.76 4.30 -10.15
C GLN A 408 -6.63 3.82 -9.00
N ASN A 409 -6.67 2.50 -8.77
CA ASN A 409 -7.28 1.93 -7.59
C ASN A 409 -6.22 1.72 -6.51
N ASP A 410 -6.45 2.27 -5.33
CA ASP A 410 -5.64 2.01 -4.15
C ASP A 410 -6.34 0.99 -3.25
N CYS A 411 -5.98 -0.29 -3.41
CA CYS A 411 -6.49 -1.38 -2.59
C CYS A 411 -5.51 -1.79 -1.50
N LEU A 412 -4.62 -0.88 -1.11
CA LEU A 412 -3.58 -1.07 -0.09
C LEU A 412 -3.81 -0.13 1.09
N HIS A 413 -4.08 1.15 0.83
CA HIS A 413 -4.38 2.14 1.86
C HIS A 413 -5.86 2.15 2.22
N TRP A 414 -6.14 2.64 3.42
CA TRP A 414 -7.46 2.60 4.05
C TRP A 414 -8.10 3.98 4.03
N CYS A 415 -9.40 4.02 3.75
CA CYS A 415 -10.20 5.21 4.02
C CYS A 415 -10.11 5.57 5.50
N LEU A 416 -10.08 6.87 5.79
CA LEU A 416 -10.23 7.42 7.12
C LEU A 416 -11.43 8.37 7.15
N PRO A 417 -12.32 8.28 8.14
CA PRO A 417 -12.47 7.18 9.13
C PRO A 417 -12.64 5.78 8.50
N GLY A 418 -12.39 4.72 9.28
CA GLY A 418 -12.32 3.34 8.77
C GLY A 418 -11.67 2.34 9.73
N PRO A 419 -11.22 1.16 9.26
CA PRO A 419 -10.77 0.05 10.11
C PRO A 419 -9.54 0.36 10.97
N ILE A 420 -8.75 1.36 10.59
CA ILE A 420 -7.60 1.85 11.36
C ILE A 420 -8.02 2.34 12.76
N GLU A 421 -9.27 2.82 12.93
CA GLU A 421 -9.78 3.22 14.26
C GLU A 421 -9.78 2.03 15.23
N ALA A 422 -10.10 0.82 14.78
CA ALA A 422 -10.06 -0.37 15.62
C ALA A 422 -8.63 -0.72 16.08
N TRP A 423 -7.59 -0.37 15.31
CA TRP A 423 -6.22 -0.55 15.75
C TRP A 423 -5.91 0.35 16.95
N ASN A 424 -6.44 1.58 16.95
CA ASN A 424 -6.31 2.50 18.08
C ASN A 424 -7.12 2.02 19.29
N ASP A 425 -8.35 1.53 19.09
CA ASP A 425 -9.17 0.93 20.16
C ASP A 425 -8.41 -0.21 20.87
N ILE A 426 -7.77 -1.09 20.10
CA ILE A 426 -6.98 -2.20 20.62
C ILE A 426 -5.72 -1.70 21.35
N ILE A 427 -5.00 -0.71 20.81
CA ILE A 427 -3.85 -0.12 21.50
C ILE A 427 -4.27 0.46 22.85
N MET A 428 -5.38 1.22 22.91
CA MET A 428 -5.90 1.78 24.15
C MET A 428 -6.20 0.67 25.16
N ARG A 429 -6.83 -0.42 24.71
CA ARG A 429 -7.08 -1.59 25.56
C ARG A 429 -5.78 -2.24 26.06
N MET A 430 -4.78 -2.37 25.20
CA MET A 430 -3.48 -2.96 25.55
C MET A 430 -2.67 -2.09 26.51
N LEU A 431 -2.88 -0.77 26.52
CA LEU A 431 -2.27 0.16 27.48
C LEU A 431 -2.95 0.06 28.86
N ALA A 432 -4.27 -0.15 28.89
CA ALA A 432 -5.03 -0.24 30.13
C ALA A 432 -4.84 -1.55 30.91
N GLU A 433 -4.16 -2.54 30.32
CA GLU A 433 -3.77 -3.80 30.99
C GLU A 433 -2.39 -3.72 31.66
N ASP A 434 -1.72 -2.56 31.60
CA ASP A 434 -0.54 -2.22 32.40
C ASP A 434 -0.94 -1.51 33.70
#